data_AF-A0A7S2KAW6-F1
#
_entry.id   AF-A0A7S2KAW6-F1
#
_cell.length_a   1.000
_cell.length_b   1.000
_cell.length_c   1.000
_cell.angle_alpha   90.00
_cell.angle_beta   90.00
_cell.angle_gamma   90.00
#
_symmetry.space_group_name_H-M   'P 1'
#
loop_
_entity.id
_entity.type
_entity.pdbx_description
1 polymer ?
#
loop_
_entity_poly.entity_id
_entity_poly.type
_entity_poly.pdbx_seq_one_letter_code
_entity_poly.pdbx_strand_id
1 'polypeptide(L)'
;PTARAAAKKKAPATGAPTAAALGDVVKLTVAALTAACAGAGLSNAGTKAALLQRYLGALPMPEVKAACKASLVPVGGTRAELIARLETEMTTKAIRKAMPSSRIKALVAQGKLSETKGGLKKKDLVKNKAGKLVSKKASASRKNSPWIKAVAAARKALGVKGFAVVGGKTKQGKALYTKAKSLMK
;
A
#
# COMPACT_ATOMS: atom_id res chain seq x y z
N PRO A 1 -44.02 -34.74 27.17
CA PRO A 1 -43.93 -34.17 25.81
C PRO A 1 -44.46 -32.72 25.78
N THR A 2 -43.64 -31.77 26.26
CA THR A 2 -43.97 -30.34 26.29
C THR A 2 -43.56 -29.71 24.96
N ALA A 3 -44.57 -29.27 24.19
CA ALA A 3 -44.39 -28.65 22.89
C ALA A 3 -43.66 -27.30 23.02
N ARG A 4 -42.40 -27.26 22.57
CA ARG A 4 -41.59 -26.06 22.45
C ARG A 4 -42.14 -25.22 21.29
N ALA A 5 -42.91 -24.19 21.62
CA ALA A 5 -43.39 -23.20 20.67
C ALA A 5 -42.21 -22.64 19.86
N ALA A 6 -42.23 -22.90 18.55
CA ALA A 6 -41.29 -22.37 17.59
C ALA A 6 -41.47 -20.85 17.49
N ALA A 7 -40.61 -20.11 18.19
CA ALA A 7 -40.47 -18.67 18.00
C ALA A 7 -39.99 -18.42 16.56
N LYS A 8 -40.95 -18.07 15.69
CA LYS A 8 -40.70 -17.53 14.35
C LYS A 8 -39.66 -16.42 14.46
N LYS A 9 -38.51 -16.59 13.78
CA LYS A 9 -37.53 -15.52 13.56
C LYS A 9 -38.25 -14.36 12.86
N LYS A 10 -38.55 -13.32 13.63
CA LYS A 10 -39.07 -12.05 13.13
C LYS A 10 -38.00 -11.45 12.22
N ALA A 11 -38.32 -11.28 10.94
CA ALA A 11 -37.50 -10.52 10.00
C ALA A 11 -37.27 -9.10 10.56
N PRO A 12 -36.04 -8.55 10.49
CA PRO A 12 -35.80 -7.20 10.99
C PRO A 12 -36.44 -6.20 10.02
N ALA A 13 -37.49 -5.52 10.48
CA ALA A 13 -38.04 -4.35 9.81
C ALA A 13 -37.08 -3.15 10.00
N THR A 14 -36.74 -2.50 8.88
CA THR A 14 -36.17 -1.15 8.74
C THR A 14 -34.98 -0.75 9.63
N GLY A 15 -33.77 -0.75 9.04
CA GLY A 15 -32.74 0.24 9.37
C GLY A 15 -31.73 -0.10 10.48
N ALA A 16 -31.29 -1.34 10.66
CA ALA A 16 -30.14 -1.62 11.53
C ALA A 16 -28.81 -1.32 10.80
N PRO A 17 -27.83 -0.67 11.44
CA PRO A 17 -26.54 -0.43 10.80
C PRO A 17 -25.80 -1.76 10.63
N THR A 18 -25.38 -2.09 9.40
CA THR A 18 -24.74 -3.38 9.09
C THR A 18 -23.35 -3.22 8.50
N ALA A 19 -22.45 -4.17 8.76
CA ALA A 19 -21.10 -4.17 8.18
C ALA A 19 -21.09 -4.28 6.65
N ALA A 20 -22.12 -4.90 6.07
CA ALA A 20 -22.30 -4.98 4.62
C ALA A 20 -22.48 -3.61 3.97
N ALA A 21 -23.10 -2.65 4.67
CA ALA A 21 -23.29 -1.29 4.19
C ALA A 21 -22.00 -0.46 4.19
N LEU A 22 -21.02 -0.81 5.05
CA LEU A 22 -19.71 -0.17 5.06
C LEU A 22 -18.76 -0.72 3.99
N GLY A 23 -18.89 -2.00 3.61
CA GLY A 23 -18.02 -2.63 2.61
C GLY A 23 -16.52 -2.41 2.89
N ASP A 24 -15.76 -2.10 1.83
CA ASP A 24 -14.41 -1.54 1.99
C ASP A 24 -14.54 -0.13 2.53
N VAL A 25 -14.24 0.07 3.81
CA VAL A 25 -14.37 1.37 4.49
C VAL A 25 -13.70 2.49 3.67
N VAL A 26 -12.59 2.15 2.99
CA VAL A 26 -11.76 3.01 2.14
C VAL A 26 -12.48 3.58 0.91
N LYS A 27 -13.47 2.85 0.37
CA LYS A 27 -14.25 3.25 -0.80
C LYS A 27 -15.48 4.08 -0.44
N LEU A 28 -15.85 4.15 0.84
CA LEU A 28 -17.00 4.93 1.30
C LEU A 28 -16.78 6.42 1.05
N THR A 29 -17.75 7.07 0.41
CA THR A 29 -17.81 8.53 0.28
C THR A 29 -18.56 9.13 1.48
N VAL A 30 -18.46 10.45 1.67
CA VAL A 30 -19.27 11.15 2.69
C VAL A 30 -20.75 10.91 2.42
N ALA A 31 -21.19 11.03 1.16
CA ALA A 31 -22.58 10.77 0.76
C ALA A 31 -23.05 9.34 1.11
N ALA A 32 -22.21 8.32 0.88
CA ALA A 32 -22.54 6.94 1.23
C ALA A 32 -22.68 6.74 2.76
N LEU A 33 -21.79 7.34 3.55
CA LEU A 33 -21.85 7.30 5.01
C LEU A 33 -23.04 8.10 5.57
N THR A 34 -23.35 9.25 4.99
CA THR A 34 -24.54 10.05 5.32
C THR A 34 -25.81 9.26 5.04
N ALA A 35 -25.91 8.59 3.89
CA ALA A 35 -27.04 7.73 3.53
C ALA A 35 -27.14 6.50 4.44
N ALA A 36 -26.01 5.87 4.78
CA ALA A 36 -25.99 4.74 5.72
C ALA A 36 -26.43 5.16 7.14
N CYS A 37 -25.95 6.30 7.65
CA CYS A 37 -26.41 6.85 8.93
C CYS A 37 -27.90 7.21 8.89
N ALA A 38 -28.38 7.85 7.82
CA ALA A 38 -29.78 8.20 7.66
C ALA A 38 -30.68 6.95 7.62
N GLY A 39 -30.30 5.92 6.85
CA GLY A 39 -31.02 4.65 6.79
C GLY A 39 -30.97 3.85 8.10
N ALA A 40 -30.01 4.15 8.97
CA ALA A 40 -29.89 3.56 10.30
C ALA A 40 -30.52 4.41 11.43
N GLY A 41 -31.17 5.53 11.11
CA GLY A 41 -31.77 6.43 12.10
C GLY A 41 -30.74 7.20 12.96
N LEU A 42 -29.48 7.30 12.50
CA LEU A 42 -28.38 7.97 13.19
C LEU A 42 -28.17 9.39 12.64
N SER A 43 -27.61 10.27 13.48
CA SER A 43 -27.22 11.63 13.05
C SER A 43 -26.27 11.60 11.85
N ASN A 44 -26.69 12.24 10.76
CA ASN A 44 -26.09 12.15 9.42
C ASN A 44 -25.28 13.42 9.02
N ALA A 45 -25.08 14.35 9.95
CA ALA A 45 -24.31 15.58 9.74
C ALA A 45 -22.89 15.49 10.33
N GLY A 46 -21.90 16.02 9.61
CA GLY A 46 -20.53 16.16 10.11
C GLY A 46 -19.46 15.59 9.18
N THR A 47 -18.24 15.45 9.71
CA THR A 47 -17.10 14.96 8.94
C THR A 47 -17.20 13.47 8.68
N LYS A 48 -16.49 13.00 7.65
CA LYS A 48 -16.41 11.57 7.29
C LYS A 48 -16.02 10.68 8.49
N ALA A 49 -15.09 11.15 9.31
CA ALA A 49 -14.64 10.43 10.50
C ALA A 49 -15.73 10.36 11.58
N ALA A 50 -16.44 11.46 11.82
CA ALA A 50 -17.55 11.49 12.78
C ALA A 50 -18.72 10.58 12.36
N LEU A 51 -19.05 10.56 11.07
CA LEU A 51 -20.08 9.65 10.53
C LEU A 51 -19.65 8.19 10.68
N LEU A 52 -18.39 7.88 10.42
CA LEU A 52 -17.83 6.53 10.60
C LEU A 52 -17.89 6.08 12.07
N GLN A 53 -17.44 6.95 12.98
CA GLN A 53 -17.45 6.70 14.43
C GLN A 53 -18.85 6.40 14.94
N ARG A 54 -19.83 7.21 14.55
CA ARG A 54 -21.23 7.04 14.94
C ARG A 54 -21.81 5.75 14.40
N TYR A 55 -21.54 5.44 13.13
CA TYR A 55 -22.02 4.21 12.51
C TYR A 55 -21.41 2.99 13.22
N LEU A 56 -20.08 2.92 13.34
CA LEU A 56 -19.39 1.81 14.03
C LEU A 56 -19.76 1.69 15.52
N GLY A 57 -20.03 2.83 16.18
CA GLY A 57 -20.54 2.92 17.55
C GLY A 57 -21.96 2.40 17.74
N ALA A 58 -22.72 2.22 16.66
CA ALA A 58 -24.03 1.58 16.66
C ALA A 58 -24.00 0.11 16.19
N LEU A 59 -22.94 -0.36 15.52
CA LEU A 59 -22.82 -1.75 15.06
C LEU A 59 -22.54 -2.75 16.20
N PRO A 60 -23.14 -3.95 16.19
CA PRO A 60 -22.78 -5.01 17.12
C PRO A 60 -21.34 -5.52 16.85
N MET A 61 -20.63 -5.95 17.91
CA MET A 61 -19.24 -6.43 17.85
C MET A 61 -18.90 -7.44 16.73
N PRO A 62 -19.73 -8.48 16.41
CA PRO A 62 -19.43 -9.38 15.30
C PRO A 62 -19.33 -8.65 13.96
N GLU A 63 -20.14 -7.61 13.77
CA GLU A 63 -20.15 -6.83 12.53
C GLU A 63 -18.98 -5.83 12.48
N VAL A 64 -18.59 -5.25 13.62
CA VAL A 64 -17.35 -4.47 13.70
C VAL A 64 -16.14 -5.33 13.31
N LYS A 65 -16.08 -6.59 13.78
CA LYS A 65 -15.03 -7.54 13.38
C LYS A 65 -15.12 -7.92 11.89
N ALA A 66 -16.33 -8.03 11.34
CA ALA A 66 -16.52 -8.28 9.91
C ALA A 66 -16.02 -7.11 9.05
N ALA A 67 -16.30 -5.87 9.45
CA ALA A 67 -15.78 -4.66 8.80
C ALA A 67 -14.23 -4.56 8.89
N CYS A 68 -13.65 -4.93 10.03
CA CYS A 68 -12.20 -5.06 10.17
C CYS A 68 -11.61 -6.12 9.24
N LYS A 69 -12.24 -7.29 9.12
CA LYS A 69 -11.82 -8.37 8.21
C LYS A 69 -11.91 -7.95 6.74
N ALA A 70 -12.99 -7.26 6.35
CA ALA A 70 -13.15 -6.69 5.01
C ALA A 70 -12.05 -5.67 4.69
N SER A 71 -11.67 -4.85 5.68
CA SER A 71 -10.61 -3.85 5.55
C SER A 71 -9.18 -4.39 5.68
N LEU A 72 -9.02 -5.71 5.89
CA LEU A 72 -7.75 -6.41 6.17
C LEU A 72 -7.01 -5.88 7.42
N VAL A 73 -7.78 -5.56 8.47
CA VAL A 73 -7.29 -5.02 9.75
C VAL A 73 -7.37 -6.10 10.84
N PRO A 74 -6.41 -6.18 11.78
CA PRO A 74 -6.47 -7.14 12.88
C PRO A 74 -7.72 -6.96 13.76
N VAL A 75 -8.47 -8.05 13.97
CA VAL A 75 -9.76 -8.11 14.67
C VAL A 75 -9.66 -8.30 16.20
N GLY A 76 -8.45 -8.35 16.74
CA GLY A 76 -8.20 -8.51 18.17
C GLY A 76 -8.20 -7.18 18.91
N GLY A 77 -8.82 -7.12 20.08
CA GLY A 77 -8.86 -5.92 20.93
C GLY A 77 -10.27 -5.53 21.37
N THR A 78 -10.34 -4.39 22.05
CA THR A 78 -11.61 -3.79 22.49
C THR A 78 -12.34 -3.12 21.32
N ARG A 79 -13.64 -2.84 21.47
CA ARG A 79 -14.43 -2.14 20.45
C ARG A 79 -13.80 -0.81 20.03
N ALA A 80 -13.33 -0.03 21.00
CA ALA A 80 -12.71 1.27 20.77
C ALA A 80 -11.42 1.14 19.94
N GLU A 81 -10.59 0.13 20.21
CA GLU A 81 -9.36 -0.13 19.44
C GLU A 81 -9.67 -0.51 17.99
N LEU A 82 -10.70 -1.32 17.75
CA LEU A 82 -11.12 -1.70 16.40
C LEU A 82 -11.62 -0.48 15.61
N ILE A 83 -12.40 0.40 16.24
CA ILE A 83 -12.90 1.64 15.64
C ILE A 83 -11.73 2.58 15.30
N ALA A 84 -10.82 2.81 16.24
CA ALA A 84 -9.64 3.64 16.04
C ALA A 84 -8.74 3.10 14.89
N ARG A 85 -8.56 1.77 14.81
CA ARG A 85 -7.81 1.15 13.70
C ARG A 85 -8.49 1.39 12.36
N LEU A 86 -9.81 1.24 12.28
CA LEU A 86 -10.56 1.52 11.05
C LEU A 86 -10.41 2.99 10.62
N GLU A 87 -10.44 3.94 11.55
CA GLU A 87 -10.20 5.36 11.24
C GLU A 87 -8.78 5.65 10.77
N THR A 88 -7.78 5.06 11.42
CA THR A 88 -6.38 5.22 10.99
C THR A 88 -6.13 4.61 9.61
N GLU A 89 -6.75 3.48 9.30
CA GLU A 89 -6.70 2.85 7.98
C GLU A 89 -7.38 3.71 6.92
N MET A 90 -8.50 4.33 7.26
CA MET A 90 -9.20 5.26 6.39
C MET A 90 -8.35 6.46 6.02
N THR A 91 -7.74 7.09 7.01
CA THR A 91 -6.91 8.28 6.81
C THR A 91 -5.61 7.92 6.09
N THR A 92 -4.91 6.86 6.51
CA THR A 92 -3.65 6.45 5.88
C THR A 92 -3.82 5.94 4.46
N LYS A 93 -4.86 5.14 4.15
CA LYS A 93 -5.13 4.69 2.77
C LYS A 93 -5.64 5.83 1.89
N ALA A 94 -6.44 6.77 2.41
CA ALA A 94 -6.84 7.96 1.67
C ALA A 94 -5.64 8.86 1.33
N ILE A 95 -4.76 9.12 2.31
CA ILE A 95 -3.48 9.82 2.10
C ILE A 95 -2.64 9.09 1.07
N ARG A 96 -2.54 7.76 1.18
CA ARG A 96 -1.83 6.95 0.19
C ARG A 96 -2.47 7.05 -1.18
N LYS A 97 -3.79 7.17 -1.36
CA LYS A 97 -4.42 7.27 -2.69
C LYS A 97 -4.22 8.66 -3.32
N ALA A 98 -4.51 9.71 -2.55
CA ALA A 98 -4.51 11.10 -3.00
C ALA A 98 -3.12 11.65 -3.33
N MET A 99 -2.08 11.22 -2.60
CA MET A 99 -0.75 11.80 -2.74
C MET A 99 0.08 11.15 -3.87
N PRO A 100 0.96 11.89 -4.57
CA PRO A 100 1.90 11.31 -5.52
C PRO A 100 2.85 10.31 -4.86
N SER A 101 3.23 9.27 -5.62
CA SER A 101 4.04 8.16 -5.12
C SER A 101 5.45 8.59 -4.65
N SER A 102 5.98 9.68 -5.20
CA SER A 102 7.26 10.29 -4.80
C SER A 102 7.22 10.78 -3.35
N ARG A 103 6.18 11.55 -3.00
CA ARG A 103 6.01 12.12 -1.67
C ARG A 103 5.69 11.06 -0.63
N ILE A 104 4.90 10.04 -0.99
CA ILE A 104 4.64 8.89 -0.12
C ILE A 104 5.93 8.14 0.20
N LYS A 105 6.80 7.87 -0.79
CA LYS A 105 8.11 7.25 -0.55
C LYS A 105 8.98 8.10 0.38
N ALA A 106 8.94 9.42 0.25
CA ALA A 106 9.66 10.32 1.15
C ALA A 106 9.12 10.23 2.59
N LEU A 107 7.80 10.21 2.79
CA LEU A 107 7.18 10.04 4.10
C LEU A 107 7.52 8.69 4.73
N VAL A 108 7.52 7.61 3.95
CA VAL A 108 7.94 6.28 4.42
C VAL A 108 9.42 6.26 4.78
N ALA A 109 10.28 6.90 3.99
CA ALA A 109 11.71 7.02 4.31
C ALA A 109 11.93 7.83 5.61
N GLN A 110 11.11 8.86 5.85
CA GLN A 110 11.09 9.63 7.09
C GLN A 110 10.43 8.88 8.27
N GLY A 111 9.76 7.75 8.04
CA GLY A 111 9.06 6.98 9.08
C GLY A 111 7.67 7.52 9.46
N LYS A 112 7.18 8.54 8.76
CA LYS A 112 5.84 9.13 8.98
C LYS A 112 4.70 8.23 8.47
N LEU A 113 5.03 7.26 7.62
CA LEU A 113 4.11 6.29 7.08
C LEU A 113 4.75 4.91 7.09
N SER A 114 3.96 3.88 7.42
CA SER A 114 4.45 2.51 7.47
C SER A 114 4.82 1.94 6.10
N GLU A 115 4.00 2.21 5.07
CA GLU A 115 4.13 1.61 3.74
C GLU A 115 3.72 2.55 2.60
N THR A 116 4.24 2.29 1.40
CA THR A 116 3.89 3.03 0.17
C THR A 116 2.62 2.51 -0.52
N LYS A 117 2.15 3.18 -1.59
CA LYS A 117 1.02 2.73 -2.45
C LYS A 117 1.12 1.25 -2.86
N GLY A 118 2.34 0.76 -3.11
CA GLY A 118 2.62 -0.62 -3.52
C GLY A 118 3.18 -1.51 -2.40
N GLY A 119 2.95 -1.16 -1.13
CA GLY A 119 3.34 -1.98 0.02
C GLY A 119 4.84 -1.95 0.38
N LEU A 120 5.66 -1.11 -0.27
CA LEU A 120 7.08 -1.02 0.11
C LEU A 120 7.26 -0.35 1.48
N LYS A 121 8.10 -0.94 2.32
CA LYS A 121 8.50 -0.41 3.63
C LYS A 121 9.79 0.40 3.52
N LYS A 122 10.14 1.12 4.59
CA LYS A 122 11.40 1.89 4.68
C LYS A 122 12.63 1.04 4.35
N LYS A 123 12.67 -0.22 4.81
CA LYS A 123 13.76 -1.17 4.53
C LYS A 123 13.93 -1.51 3.05
N ASP A 124 12.90 -1.34 2.24
CA ASP A 124 12.88 -1.70 0.82
C ASP A 124 13.19 -0.53 -0.10
N LEU A 125 13.33 0.69 0.46
CA LEU A 125 13.63 1.90 -0.28
C LEU A 125 15.13 2.24 -0.19
N VAL A 126 15.65 2.84 -1.28
CA VAL A 126 17.01 3.35 -1.37
C VAL A 126 17.03 4.62 -2.20
N LYS A 127 17.88 5.58 -1.81
CA LYS A 127 18.11 6.82 -2.58
C LYS A 127 19.14 6.55 -3.68
N ASN A 128 18.82 6.90 -4.92
CA ASN A 128 19.77 6.80 -6.03
C ASN A 128 20.70 8.04 -6.07
N LYS A 129 21.71 8.03 -6.97
CA LYS A 129 22.63 9.16 -7.16
C LYS A 129 21.92 10.47 -7.56
N ALA A 130 20.79 10.36 -8.28
CA ALA A 130 19.96 11.50 -8.66
C ALA A 130 18.99 11.97 -7.54
N GLY A 131 19.15 11.46 -6.31
CA GLY A 131 18.33 11.84 -5.16
C GLY A 131 16.92 11.24 -5.10
N LYS A 132 16.52 10.44 -6.09
CA LYS A 132 15.20 9.79 -6.16
C LYS A 132 15.16 8.53 -5.30
N LEU A 133 14.07 8.38 -4.54
CA LEU A 133 13.77 7.15 -3.80
C LEU A 133 13.18 6.08 -4.73
N VAL A 134 13.89 4.96 -4.83
CA VAL A 134 13.52 3.78 -5.64
C VAL A 134 13.54 2.54 -4.76
N SER A 135 12.96 1.44 -5.25
CA SER A 135 13.04 0.17 -4.52
C SER A 135 14.44 -0.43 -4.63
N LYS A 136 14.90 -1.09 -3.56
CA LYS A 136 16.18 -1.83 -3.54
C LYS A 136 16.22 -2.88 -4.65
N LYS A 137 15.11 -3.61 -4.85
CA LYS A 137 14.96 -4.60 -5.93
C LYS A 137 15.17 -3.98 -7.31
N ALA A 138 14.54 -2.85 -7.61
CA ALA A 138 14.72 -2.17 -8.90
C ALA A 138 16.14 -1.62 -9.09
N SER A 139 16.74 -1.10 -8.01
CA SER A 139 18.13 -0.65 -8.02
C SER A 139 19.09 -1.79 -8.33
N ALA A 140 18.91 -2.96 -7.70
CA ALA A 140 19.73 -4.15 -7.92
C ALA A 140 19.58 -4.71 -9.34
N SER A 141 18.34 -4.82 -9.84
CA SER A 141 18.06 -5.29 -11.19
C SER A 141 18.78 -4.45 -12.25
N ARG A 142 18.73 -3.11 -12.13
CA ARG A 142 19.40 -2.19 -13.09
C ARG A 142 20.94 -2.30 -13.05
N LYS A 143 21.53 -2.72 -11.93
CA LYS A 143 22.98 -2.96 -11.80
C LYS A 143 23.41 -4.32 -12.35
N ASN A 144 22.47 -5.24 -12.58
CA ASN A 144 22.74 -6.62 -12.96
C ASN A 144 22.77 -6.87 -14.47
N SER A 145 22.85 -5.83 -15.31
CA SER A 145 22.95 -5.99 -16.77
C SER A 145 24.17 -6.85 -17.15
N PRO A 146 23.99 -7.95 -17.91
CA PRO A 146 25.08 -8.82 -18.35
C PRO A 146 26.17 -8.05 -19.11
N TRP A 147 25.76 -7.15 -20.01
CA TRP A 147 26.69 -6.32 -20.78
C TRP A 147 27.54 -5.41 -19.89
N ILE A 148 26.93 -4.75 -18.89
CA ILE A 148 27.66 -3.87 -17.96
C ILE A 148 28.71 -4.67 -17.16
N LYS A 149 28.37 -5.90 -16.75
CA LYS A 149 29.32 -6.80 -16.06
C LYS A 149 30.46 -7.21 -16.97
N ALA A 150 30.16 -7.61 -18.21
CA ALA A 150 31.17 -8.00 -19.19
C ALA A 150 32.11 -6.83 -19.54
N VAL A 151 31.58 -5.63 -19.74
CA VAL A 151 32.36 -4.40 -19.96
C VAL A 151 33.23 -4.07 -18.74
N ALA A 152 32.71 -4.21 -17.51
CA ALA A 152 33.50 -3.97 -16.30
C ALA A 152 34.65 -4.98 -16.16
N ALA A 153 34.43 -6.26 -16.49
CA ALA A 153 35.46 -7.29 -16.50
C ALA A 153 36.51 -7.03 -17.60
N ALA A 154 36.08 -6.68 -18.82
CA ALA A 154 36.97 -6.33 -19.92
C ALA A 154 37.86 -5.13 -19.59
N ARG A 155 37.31 -4.09 -18.94
CA ARG A 155 38.06 -2.91 -18.49
C ARG A 155 39.15 -3.26 -17.48
N LYS A 156 38.86 -4.15 -16.52
CA LYS A 156 39.85 -4.64 -15.56
C LYS A 156 40.95 -5.45 -16.25
N ALA A 157 40.58 -6.35 -17.16
CA ALA A 157 41.52 -7.20 -17.89
C ALA A 157 42.41 -6.45 -18.90
N LEU A 158 42.04 -5.22 -19.29
CA LEU A 158 42.81 -4.37 -20.20
C LEU A 158 43.46 -3.17 -19.50
N GLY A 159 43.25 -3.01 -18.18
CA GLY A 159 43.82 -1.89 -17.42
C GLY A 159 43.34 -0.49 -17.85
N VAL A 160 42.16 -0.39 -18.48
CA VAL A 160 41.66 0.89 -19.03
C VAL A 160 41.22 1.83 -17.90
N LYS A 161 42.01 2.87 -17.65
CA LYS A 161 41.72 3.96 -16.69
C LYS A 161 41.11 5.16 -17.42
N GLY A 162 40.16 5.85 -16.79
CA GLY A 162 39.48 7.01 -17.39
C GLY A 162 38.37 6.64 -18.39
N PHE A 163 37.97 7.62 -19.20
CA PHE A 163 36.91 7.45 -20.19
C PHE A 163 37.42 6.71 -21.43
N ALA A 164 36.67 5.71 -21.89
CA ALA A 164 36.97 5.00 -23.13
C ALA A 164 35.67 4.63 -23.85
N VAL A 165 35.56 5.00 -25.12
CA VAL A 165 34.39 4.71 -25.96
C VAL A 165 34.42 3.23 -26.34
N VAL A 166 33.41 2.48 -25.92
CA VAL A 166 33.26 1.06 -26.27
C VAL A 166 32.97 0.96 -27.77
N GLY A 167 33.86 0.28 -28.52
CA GLY A 167 33.71 0.14 -29.98
C GLY A 167 34.02 1.41 -30.79
N GLY A 168 34.66 2.42 -30.17
CA GLY A 168 35.02 3.66 -30.85
C GLY A 168 36.13 3.51 -31.90
N LYS A 169 36.51 4.62 -32.53
CA LYS A 169 37.59 4.67 -33.55
C LYS A 169 38.98 4.36 -32.99
N THR A 170 39.17 4.52 -31.67
CA THR A 170 40.46 4.28 -31.00
C THR A 170 40.75 2.79 -30.85
N LYS A 171 42.04 2.41 -30.94
CA LYS A 171 42.50 1.01 -30.79
C LYS A 171 42.02 0.40 -29.46
N GLN A 172 42.10 1.17 -28.37
CA GLN A 172 41.62 0.76 -27.05
C GLN A 172 40.11 0.47 -27.01
N GLY A 173 39.29 1.29 -27.68
CA GLY A 173 37.83 1.11 -27.72
C GLY A 173 37.40 -0.16 -28.46
N LYS A 174 38.08 -0.48 -29.57
CA LYS A 174 37.87 -1.71 -30.34
C LYS A 174 38.26 -2.96 -29.54
N ALA A 175 39.42 -2.92 -28.86
CA ALA A 175 39.88 -4.00 -27.99
C ALA A 175 38.93 -4.25 -26.81
N LEU A 176 38.37 -3.18 -26.24
CA LEU A 176 37.40 -3.27 -25.14
C LEU A 176 36.11 -3.96 -25.59
N TYR A 177 35.56 -3.57 -26.75
CA TYR A 177 34.33 -4.17 -27.29
C TYR A 177 34.48 -5.66 -27.59
N THR A 178 35.58 -6.06 -28.24
CA THR A 178 35.85 -7.46 -28.59
C THR A 178 35.98 -8.34 -27.34
N LYS A 179 36.74 -7.90 -26.33
CA LYS A 179 36.82 -8.60 -25.03
C LYS A 179 35.50 -8.61 -24.27
N ALA A 180 34.75 -7.50 -24.26
CA ALA A 180 33.45 -7.47 -23.58
C ALA A 180 32.46 -8.44 -24.25
N LYS A 181 32.46 -8.53 -25.58
CA LYS A 181 31.61 -9.44 -26.33
C LYS A 181 31.98 -10.91 -26.11
N SER A 182 33.27 -11.23 -25.95
CA SER A 182 33.70 -12.61 -25.64
C SER A 182 33.40 -13.01 -24.19
N LEU A 183 33.37 -12.06 -23.26
CA LEU A 183 33.02 -12.29 -21.85
C LEU A 183 31.51 -12.30 -21.59
N MET A 184 30.70 -11.88 -22.56
CA MET A 184 29.25 -11.93 -22.49
C MET A 184 28.78 -13.35 -22.85
N LYS A 185 28.56 -14.16 -21.81
CA LYS A 185 27.81 -15.42 -21.87
C LYS A 185 26.43 -15.22 -21.27
#